data_AF-A0A9W9QYD6-F1
#
_entry.id   AF-A0A9W9QYD6-F1
#
_cell.length_a   1.000
_cell.length_b   1.000
_cell.length_c   1.000
_cell.angle_alpha   90.00
_cell.angle_beta   90.00
_cell.angle_gamma   90.00
#
_symmetry.space_group_name_H-M   'P 1'
#
loop_
_entity.id
_entity.type
_entity.pdbx_description
1 polymer ?
#
loop_
_entity_poly.entity_id
_entity_poly.type
_entity_poly.pdbx_seq_one_letter_code
_entity_poly.pdbx_strand_id
1 'polypeptide(L)' 'MGCSDPAYHETYLPPYQNFTVTVPSAFAVGQAQVNVAHTTLIGAGPYHDPETLNQTIIIS' A
#
# COMPACT_ATOMS: atom_id res chain seq x y z
N MET A 1 -12.05 9.51 6.49
CA MET A 1 -11.62 8.13 6.79
C MET A 1 -12.25 7.23 5.74
N GLY A 2 -11.52 6.94 4.66
CA GLY A 2 -12.00 6.04 3.61
C GLY A 2 -11.83 4.61 4.09
N CYS A 3 -12.93 3.85 4.15
CA CYS A 3 -12.87 2.42 4.45
C CYS A 3 -12.12 1.71 3.32
N SER A 4 -11.23 0.79 3.65
CA SER A 4 -10.67 -0.17 2.69
C SER A 4 -11.80 -0.99 2.09
N ASP A 5 -11.98 -0.91 0.76
CA ASP A 5 -13.03 -1.62 0.02
C ASP A 5 -12.40 -2.45 -1.11
N PRO A 6 -11.75 -3.58 -0.77
CA PRO A 6 -11.09 -4.45 -1.74
C PRO A 6 -12.11 -5.19 -2.60
N ALA A 7 -11.91 -5.18 -3.91
CA ALA A 7 -12.80 -5.84 -4.85
C ALA A 7 -12.24 -7.18 -5.32
N TYR A 8 -13.15 -8.13 -5.60
CA TYR A 8 -12.82 -9.39 -6.24
C TYR A 8 -12.67 -9.16 -7.75
N HIS A 9 -11.46 -9.35 -8.27
CA HIS A 9 -11.15 -9.18 -9.70
C HIS A 9 -11.00 -10.54 -10.39
N GLU A 10 -10.29 -11.48 -9.77
CA GLU A 10 -10.06 -12.84 -10.27
C GLU A 10 -10.58 -13.90 -9.29
N THR A 11 -11.19 -14.98 -9.82
CA THR A 11 -11.86 -16.03 -9.02
C THR A 11 -10.96 -16.74 -8.00
N TYR A 12 -9.66 -16.83 -8.27
CA TYR A 12 -8.70 -17.62 -7.47
C TYR A 12 -7.65 -16.76 -6.75
N LEU A 13 -7.76 -15.44 -6.79
CA LEU A 13 -6.82 -14.52 -6.13
C LEU A 13 -7.50 -13.80 -4.95
N PRO A 14 -6.72 -13.39 -3.93
CA PRO A 14 -7.23 -12.50 -2.90
C PRO A 14 -7.76 -11.19 -3.51
N PRO A 15 -8.80 -10.58 -2.92
CA PRO A 15 -9.30 -9.29 -3.36
C PRO A 15 -8.25 -8.20 -3.11
N TYR A 16 -8.20 -7.18 -3.97
CA TYR A 16 -7.27 -6.06 -3.87
C TYR A 16 -7.93 -4.72 -4.19
N GLN A 17 -7.28 -3.64 -3.80
CA GLN A 17 -7.66 -2.27 -4.15
C GLN A 17 -6.43 -1.50 -4.60
N ASN A 18 -6.54 -0.81 -5.74
CA ASN A 18 -5.50 0.09 -6.21
C ASN A 18 -5.58 1.41 -5.44
N PHE A 19 -4.43 1.91 -4.99
CA PHE A 19 -4.30 3.24 -4.41
C PHE A 19 -3.29 4.06 -5.21
N THR A 20 -3.48 5.37 -5.19
CA THR A 20 -2.56 6.32 -5.83
C THR A 20 -2.02 7.27 -4.77
N VAL A 21 -0.76 7.65 -4.94
CA VAL A 21 -0.09 8.64 -4.11
C VAL A 21 0.51 9.70 -5.01
N THR A 22 0.45 10.95 -4.57
CA THR A 22 1.03 12.07 -5.31
C THR A 22 2.41 12.38 -4.75
N VAL A 23 3.42 12.40 -5.62
CA VAL A 23 4.75 12.89 -5.26
C VAL A 23 4.66 14.41 -5.05
N PRO A 24 5.05 14.94 -3.88
CA PRO A 24 5.05 16.39 -3.64
C PRO A 24 5.97 17.11 -4.62
N SER A 25 5.59 18.31 -5.09
CA SER A 25 6.37 19.07 -6.07
C SER A 25 7.76 19.50 -5.57
N ALA A 26 7.96 19.57 -4.26
CA ALA A 26 9.24 19.86 -3.64
C ALA A 26 10.15 18.63 -3.46
N PHE A 27 9.69 17.44 -3.86
CA PHE A 27 10.46 16.20 -3.71
C PHE A 27 11.63 16.16 -4.70
N ALA A 28 12.75 15.59 -4.30
CA ALA A 28 13.94 15.53 -5.14
C ALA A 28 13.75 14.59 -6.35
N VAL A 29 14.25 15.02 -7.50
CA VAL A 29 14.37 14.19 -8.71
C VAL A 29 15.50 13.17 -8.49
N GLY A 30 15.34 11.97 -9.05
CA GLY A 30 16.30 10.88 -8.97
C GLY A 30 15.74 9.60 -8.35
N GLN A 31 16.64 8.76 -7.84
CA GLN A 31 16.27 7.48 -7.25
C GLN A 31 15.57 7.69 -5.90
N ALA A 32 14.38 7.11 -5.74
CA ALA A 32 13.59 7.17 -4.52
C ALA A 32 13.10 5.77 -4.13
N GLN A 33 12.72 5.62 -2.87
CA GLN A 33 12.05 4.42 -2.36
C GLN A 33 10.60 4.76 -2.03
N VAL A 34 9.69 3.91 -2.48
CA VAL A 34 8.29 3.88 -2.07
C VAL A 34 8.13 2.68 -1.15
N ASN A 35 7.70 2.92 0.09
CA ASN A 35 7.42 1.85 1.05
C ASN A 35 5.92 1.84 1.36
N VAL A 36 5.32 0.66 1.33
CA VAL A 36 3.91 0.43 1.66
C VAL A 36 3.88 -0.45 2.89
N ALA A 37 3.13 -0.03 3.92
CA ALA A 37 2.84 -0.85 5.09
C ALA A 37 1.34 -1.09 5.15
N HIS A 38 0.94 -2.35 4.98
CA HIS A 38 -0.42 -2.82 5.15
C HIS A 38 -0.51 -3.55 6.48
N THR A 39 -1.53 -3.28 7.27
CA THR A 39 -1.75 -3.98 8.55
C THR A 39 -3.20 -4.34 8.70
N THR A 40 -3.46 -5.60 9.00
CA THR A 40 -4.80 -6.10 9.31
C THR A 40 -4.88 -6.42 10.79
N LEU A 41 -5.89 -5.87 11.47
CA LEU A 41 -6.21 -6.25 12.84
C LEU A 41 -7.08 -7.52 12.81
N ILE A 42 -6.55 -8.63 13.29
CA ILE A 42 -7.31 -9.88 13.42
C ILE A 42 -7.95 -9.92 14.80
N GLY A 43 -9.27 -9.68 14.85
CA GLY A 43 -10.01 -9.57 16.11
C GLY A 43 -9.77 -8.25 16.85
N ALA A 44 -9.86 -8.26 18.18
CA ALA A 44 -9.61 -7.07 19.03
C ALA A 44 -8.39 -7.25 19.96
N GLY A 45 -7.50 -8.18 19.61
CA GLY A 45 -6.29 -8.49 20.38
C GLY A 45 -5.11 -7.57 20.07
N PRO A 46 -3.98 -7.72 20.79
CA PRO A 46 -2.78 -6.89 20.59
C PRO A 46 -1.93 -7.29 19.38
N TYR A 47 -2.33 -8.32 18.64
CA TYR A 47 -1.60 -8.83 17.48
C TYR A 47 -2.25 -8.31 16.19
N HIS A 48 -1.43 -7.78 15.30
CA HIS A 48 -1.80 -7.42 13.94
C HIS A 48 -0.93 -8.21 12.97
N ASP A 49 -1.43 -8.42 11.76
CA ASP A 49 -0.67 -9.03 10.65
C ASP A 49 -0.16 -7.91 9.74
N PRO A 50 1.16 -7.60 9.76
CA PRO A 50 1.76 -6.60 8.90
C PRO A 50 2.29 -7.21 7.60
N GLU A 51 2.12 -6.49 6.51
CA GLU A 51 2.70 -6.78 5.20
C GLU A 51 3.40 -5.51 4.71
N THR A 52 4.62 -5.64 4.18
CA THR A 52 5.39 -4.50 3.69
C THR A 52 5.88 -4.71 2.27
N LEU A 53 5.80 -3.68 1.44
CA LEU A 53 6.38 -3.64 0.11
C LEU A 53 7.37 -2.47 0.01
N ASN A 54 8.58 -2.74 -0.47
CA ASN A 54 9.59 -1.72 -0.76
C ASN A 54 9.85 -1.69 -2.26
N GLN A 55 9.70 -0.53 -2.89
CA GLN A 55 9.84 -0.37 -4.33
C GLN A 55 10.77 0.79 -4.65
N THR A 56 11.87 0.50 -5.36
CA THR A 56 12.75 1.54 -5.90
C THR A 56 12.14 2.11 -7.18
N ILE A 57 12.03 3.44 -7.24
CA ILE A 57 11.53 4.17 -8.40
C ILE A 57 12.52 5.26 -8.83
N ILE A 58 12.40 5.73 -10.07
CA ILE A 58 13.09 6.92 -10.56
C ILE A 58 12.06 8.02 -10.78
N ILE A 59 12.25 9.15 -10.11
CA ILE A 59 11.50 10.38 -10.31
C ILE A 59 12.29 11.20 -11.33
N SER A 60 11.64 11.59 -12.43
CA SER A 60 12.22 12.37 -13.53
C SER A 60 11.71 13.80 -13.57
#